data_AF-A0A1C1A1P3-F1
#
_entry.id   AF-A0A1C1A1P3-F1
#
_cell.length_a   1.000
_cell.length_b   1.000
_cell.length_c   1.000
_cell.angle_alpha   90.00
_cell.angle_beta   90.00
_cell.angle_gamma   90.00
#
_symmetry.space_group_name_H-M   'P 1'
#
loop_
_entity.id
_entity.type
_entity.pdbx_description
1 polymer ?
#
loop_
_entity_poly.entity_id
_entity_poly.type
_entity_poly.pdbx_seq_one_letter_code
_entity_poly.pdbx_strand_id
1 'polypeptide(L)'
;MIEILKATMEHSKEDGYLGHVEFKVEGHEHPYEITLQSTKGKNDWSYALHFLRESGKEEDIEAVEELLEEDEYFDLLVNAARETLAK
;
A
#
# COMPACT_ATOMS: atom_id res chain seq x y z
N MET A 1 2.52 14.50 -2.17
CA MET A 1 3.28 13.84 -1.08
C MET A 1 2.39 12.75 -0.46
N ILE A 2 2.93 11.56 -0.19
CA ILE A 2 2.18 10.49 0.50
C ILE A 2 2.47 10.56 2.00
N GLU A 3 1.43 10.61 2.82
CA GLU A 3 1.53 10.52 4.28
C GLU A 3 0.94 9.19 4.75
N ILE A 4 1.79 8.33 5.32
CA ILE A 4 1.36 7.03 5.85
C ILE A 4 0.67 7.25 7.19
N LEU A 5 -0.58 6.84 7.28
CA LEU A 5 -1.39 6.92 8.49
C LEU A 5 -1.16 5.69 9.37
N LYS A 6 -1.12 4.51 8.75
CA LYS A 6 -0.88 3.24 9.42
C LYS A 6 -0.25 2.25 8.46
N ALA A 7 0.65 1.43 8.97
CA ALA A 7 1.20 0.30 8.23
C ALA A 7 1.20 -0.91 9.16
N THR A 8 0.93 -2.07 8.60
CA THR A 8 1.00 -3.36 9.28
C THR A 8 1.45 -4.41 8.30
N MET A 9 2.24 -5.36 8.77
CA MET A 9 2.67 -6.46 7.95
C MET A 9 2.66 -7.77 8.73
N GLU A 10 2.12 -8.77 8.07
CA GLU A 10 2.00 -10.12 8.56
C GLU A 10 2.78 -11.05 7.62
N HIS A 11 3.46 -12.03 8.19
CA HIS A 11 4.19 -13.03 7.43
C HIS A 11 3.78 -14.42 7.89
N SER A 12 3.26 -15.20 6.94
CA SER A 12 2.75 -16.55 7.15
C SER A 12 3.49 -17.54 6.26
N LYS A 13 3.78 -18.74 6.77
CA LYS A 13 4.47 -19.79 5.99
C LYS A 13 3.66 -20.30 4.80
N GLU A 14 2.34 -20.19 4.86
CA GLU A 14 1.42 -20.69 3.82
C GLU A 14 1.09 -19.60 2.80
N ASP A 15 0.84 -18.37 3.26
CA ASP A 15 0.37 -17.25 2.43
C ASP A 15 1.47 -16.26 2.01
N GLY A 16 2.67 -16.38 2.60
CA GLY A 16 3.80 -15.49 2.34
C GLY A 16 3.68 -14.18 3.11
N TYR A 17 3.92 -13.06 2.44
CA TYR A 17 3.90 -11.73 3.06
C TYR A 17 2.60 -11.00 2.72
N LEU A 18 1.93 -10.47 3.74
CA LEU A 18 0.72 -9.66 3.61
C LEU A 18 0.92 -8.34 4.35
N GLY A 19 1.08 -7.25 3.61
CA GLY A 19 1.17 -5.89 4.09
C GLY A 19 -0.15 -5.15 3.89
N HIS A 20 -0.54 -4.34 4.86
CA HIS A 20 -1.63 -3.40 4.74
C HIS A 20 -1.11 -2.02 5.12
N VAL A 21 -1.31 -1.04 4.24
CA VAL A 21 -0.88 0.33 4.47
C VAL A 21 -2.04 1.28 4.20
N GLU A 22 -2.38 2.07 5.20
CA GLU A 22 -3.35 3.16 5.13
C GLU A 22 -2.55 4.45 4.96
N PHE A 23 -2.80 5.21 3.89
CA PHE A 23 -2.11 6.46 3.61
C PHE A 23 -3.04 7.50 3.02
N LYS A 24 -2.62 8.76 3.02
CA LYS A 24 -3.32 9.85 2.33
C LYS A 24 -2.36 10.55 1.38
N VAL A 25 -2.88 11.05 0.28
CA VAL A 25 -2.11 11.85 -0.67
C VAL A 25 -2.43 13.32 -0.45
N GLU A 26 -1.39 14.13 -0.32
CA GLU A 26 -1.55 15.58 -0.18
C GLU A 26 -2.28 16.16 -1.40
N GLY A 27 -3.40 16.82 -1.17
CA GLY A 27 -4.30 17.35 -2.20
C GLY A 27 -5.55 16.49 -2.43
N HIS A 28 -5.59 15.26 -1.92
CA HIS A 28 -6.74 14.37 -2.05
C HIS A 28 -7.61 14.46 -0.78
N GLU A 29 -8.94 14.38 -0.95
CA GLU A 29 -9.90 14.54 0.15
C GLU A 29 -10.01 13.28 1.02
N HIS A 30 -9.85 12.10 0.41
CA HIS A 30 -10.05 10.82 1.08
C HIS A 30 -8.74 10.03 1.26
N PRO A 31 -8.61 9.27 2.36
CA PRO A 31 -7.50 8.33 2.55
C PRO A 31 -7.69 7.04 1.73
N TYR A 32 -6.56 6.40 1.45
CA TYR A 32 -6.42 5.17 0.67
C TYR A 32 -5.91 4.04 1.55
N GLU A 33 -6.29 2.83 1.18
CA GLU A 33 -5.70 1.60 1.68
C GLU A 33 -5.07 0.83 0.52
N ILE A 34 -3.85 0.34 0.74
CA ILE A 34 -3.20 -0.60 -0.16
C ILE A 34 -2.92 -1.88 0.59
N THR A 35 -3.35 -2.99 -0.01
CA THR A 35 -3.00 -4.34 0.43
C THR A 35 -1.90 -4.87 -0.48
N LEU A 36 -0.77 -5.23 0.10
CA LEU A 36 0.42 -5.75 -0.57
C LEU A 36 0.54 -7.24 -0.24
N GLN A 37 0.45 -8.12 -1.22
CA GLN A 37 0.57 -9.57 -1.00
C GLN A 37 1.71 -10.15 -1.84
N SER A 38 2.52 -11.03 -1.25
CA SER A 38 3.56 -11.77 -1.95
C SER A 38 3.48 -13.25 -1.62
N THR A 39 2.94 -14.04 -2.55
CA THR A 39 2.70 -15.49 -2.41
C THR A 39 3.85 -16.35 -2.93
N LYS A 40 4.64 -15.86 -3.90
CA LYS A 40 5.77 -16.60 -4.52
C LYS A 40 7.16 -16.15 -4.06
N GLY A 41 7.25 -15.47 -2.92
CA GLY A 41 8.49 -14.97 -2.35
C GLY A 41 8.92 -13.61 -2.91
N LYS A 42 10.11 -13.14 -2.50
CA LYS A 42 10.55 -11.72 -2.51
C LYS A 42 10.34 -10.89 -3.79
N ASN A 43 10.16 -11.49 -4.96
CA ASN A 43 10.14 -10.79 -6.25
C ASN A 43 8.74 -10.71 -6.90
N ASP A 44 7.72 -11.33 -6.32
CA ASP A 44 6.37 -11.33 -6.87
C ASP A 44 5.43 -10.68 -5.85
N TRP A 45 5.11 -9.40 -6.09
CA TRP A 45 4.22 -8.62 -5.25
C TRP A 45 2.99 -8.26 -6.06
N SER A 46 1.83 -8.62 -5.54
CA SER A 46 0.54 -8.11 -5.97
C SER A 46 0.13 -7.00 -5.01
N TYR A 47 -0.54 -5.98 -5.52
CA TYR A 47 -1.16 -4.98 -4.69
C TYR A 47 -2.63 -4.78 -5.06
N ALA A 48 -3.42 -4.34 -4.09
CA ALA A 48 -4.80 -3.93 -4.28
C ALA A 48 -4.99 -2.57 -3.61
N LEU A 49 -5.29 -1.56 -4.41
CA LEU A 49 -5.56 -0.20 -3.94
C LEU A 49 -7.07 0.00 -3.82
N HIS A 50 -7.50 0.51 -2.67
CA HIS A 50 -8.90 0.87 -2.41
C HIS A 50 -8.99 2.19 -1.63
N PHE A 51 -10.17 2.80 -1.66
CA PHE A 51 -10.47 3.90 -0.75
C PHE A 51 -10.83 3.34 0.64
N LEU A 52 -10.21 3.88 1.68
CA LEU A 52 -10.31 3.33 3.04
C LEU A 52 -11.72 3.45 3.65
N ARG A 53 -12.50 4.45 3.26
CA ARG A 53 -13.81 4.74 3.88
C ARG A 53 -14.92 4.99 2.88
N GLU A 54 -14.63 5.79 1.86
CA GLU A 54 -15.64 6.35 0.97
C GLU A 54 -15.10 6.27 -0.45
N SER A 55 -15.95 5.90 -1.42
CA SER A 55 -15.58 5.96 -2.83
C SER A 55 -15.24 7.41 -3.20
N GLY A 56 -13.97 7.67 -3.48
CA GLY A 56 -13.50 8.97 -3.93
C GLY A 56 -13.69 9.16 -5.43
N LYS A 57 -13.06 10.20 -5.98
CA LYS A 57 -13.11 10.47 -7.43
C LYS A 57 -12.24 9.46 -8.17
N GLU A 58 -12.70 9.03 -9.33
CA GLU A 58 -11.93 8.15 -10.21
C GLU A 58 -10.57 8.77 -10.59
N GLU A 59 -10.52 10.08 -10.82
CA GLU A 59 -9.26 10.82 -11.08
C GLU A 59 -8.26 10.70 -9.93
N ASP A 60 -8.73 10.67 -8.68
CA ASP A 60 -7.86 10.61 -7.52
C ASP A 60 -7.25 9.20 -7.34
N ILE A 61 -8.01 8.13 -7.64
CA ILE A 61 -7.46 6.77 -7.58
C ILE A 61 -6.54 6.51 -8.77
N GLU A 62 -6.86 6.98 -9.97
CA GLU A 62 -6.02 6.87 -11.16
C GLU A 62 -4.66 7.54 -10.92
N ALA A 63 -4.65 8.75 -10.36
CA ALA A 63 -3.40 9.44 -10.00
C ALA A 63 -2.57 8.66 -8.96
N VAL A 64 -3.21 7.98 -8.01
CA VAL A 64 -2.51 7.12 -7.04
C VAL A 64 -1.99 5.86 -7.72
N GLU A 65 -2.74 5.24 -8.63
CA GLU A 65 -2.26 4.10 -9.39
C GLU A 65 -1.04 4.47 -10.24
N GLU A 66 -1.05 5.61 -10.94
CA GLU A 66 0.10 6.12 -11.68
C GLU A 66 1.30 6.39 -10.75
N LEU A 67 1.07 6.91 -9.54
CA LEU A 67 2.13 7.09 -8.54
C LEU A 67 2.71 5.75 -8.07
N LEU A 68 1.88 4.71 -7.93
CA LEU A 68 2.32 3.37 -7.51
C LEU A 68 3.07 2.62 -8.60
N GLU A 69 2.90 2.99 -9.87
CA GLU A 69 3.75 2.49 -10.96
C GLU A 69 5.21 2.98 -10.82
N GLU A 70 5.44 4.08 -10.10
CA GLU A 70 6.79 4.50 -9.74
C GLU A 70 7.33 3.67 -8.57
N ASP A 71 8.45 2.99 -8.83
CA ASP A 71 9.14 2.09 -7.89
C ASP A 71 9.40 2.75 -6.52
N GLU A 72 9.62 4.07 -6.47
CA GLU A 72 9.87 4.82 -5.23
C GLU A 72 8.69 4.79 -4.25
N TYR A 73 7.47 5.07 -4.71
CA TYR A 73 6.30 5.10 -3.83
C TYR A 73 5.87 3.69 -3.43
N PHE A 74 5.96 2.75 -4.38
CA PHE A 74 5.69 1.35 -4.09
C PHE A 74 6.66 0.80 -3.03
N ASP A 75 7.97 1.00 -3.21
CA ASP A 75 8.99 0.54 -2.27
C ASP A 75 8.86 1.26 -0.91
N LEU A 76 8.45 2.53 -0.89
CA LEU A 76 8.14 3.27 0.34
C LEU A 76 7.00 2.60 1.14
N LEU A 77 5.92 2.21 0.49
CA LEU A 77 4.77 1.55 1.13
C LEU A 77 5.14 0.14 1.61
N VAL A 78 5.84 -0.63 0.77
CA VAL A 78 6.35 -1.96 1.13
C VAL A 78 7.31 -1.87 2.31
N ASN A 79 8.24 -0.91 2.32
CA ASN A 79 9.17 -0.72 3.43
C ASN A 79 8.44 -0.32 4.71
N ALA A 80 7.50 0.63 4.64
CA ALA A 80 6.72 1.02 5.80
C ALA A 80 5.94 -0.16 6.42
N ALA A 81 5.37 -1.04 5.60
CA ALA A 81 4.78 -2.28 6.06
C ALA A 81 5.85 -3.18 6.71
N ARG A 82 6.98 -3.42 6.04
CA ARG A 82 8.06 -4.30 6.52
C ARG A 82 8.70 -3.83 7.82
N GLU A 83 8.82 -2.52 8.04
CA GLU A 83 9.32 -1.95 9.30
C GLU A 83 8.46 -2.36 10.50
N THR A 84 7.17 -2.64 10.29
CA THR A 84 6.27 -3.08 11.37
C THR A 84 6.50 -4.53 11.79
N LEU A 85 7.01 -5.38 10.89
CA LEU A 85 7.38 -6.77 11.18
C LEU A 85 8.68 -6.86 11.99
N ALA A 86 9.54 -5.83 11.91
CA ALA A 86 10.84 -5.80 12.57
C ALA A 86 10.79 -5.30 14.04
N LYS A 87 9.61 -4.92 14.53
CA LYS A 87 9.35 -4.49 15.91
C LYS A 87 8.80 -5.63 16.76
#